data_AF-A0A815B2T8-F1
#
_entry.id   AF-A0A815B2T8-F1
#
_cell.length_a   1.000
_cell.length_b   1.000
_cell.length_c   1.000
_cell.angle_alpha   90.00
_cell.angle_beta   90.00
_cell.angle_gamma   90.00
#
_symmetry.space_group_name_H-M   'P 1'
#
loop_
_entity.id
_entity.type
_entity.pdbx_description
1 polymer ?
#
loop_
_entity_poly.entity_id
_entity_poly.type
_entity_poly.pdbx_seq_one_letter_code
_entity_poly.pdbx_strand_id
1 'polypeptide(L)'
;MKSISFALFGLFTVLYINGLPFNVKSNDGSDCNYILSADPCQAWYKQQGNPATLLSETATPPCQIPTPFPSSFSADNVNWTTDETCNPQQVIEKCPFHQGAYGCYRSCKSSTGPGGQACYYKNGTFIGYPQPGAGSVDAEAICDNSATQDEKHFCADVLSYILCCEFPGTSSPDNCNKYNQARPTGTCQGTLTI
;
A
#
# COMPACT_ATOMS: atom_id res chain seq x y z
N MET A 1 11.00 17.56 -3.85
CA MET A 1 10.31 16.64 -4.76
C MET A 1 10.94 16.73 -6.13
N LYS A 2 11.80 15.78 -6.49
CA LYS A 2 12.31 15.66 -7.87
C LYS A 2 11.20 14.99 -8.68
N SER A 3 10.85 15.63 -9.79
CA SER A 3 9.80 15.22 -10.73
C SER A 3 10.03 13.78 -11.18
N ILE A 4 9.14 12.87 -10.79
CA ILE A 4 9.02 11.55 -11.42
C ILE A 4 8.34 11.81 -12.76
N SER A 5 9.15 11.93 -13.82
CA SER A 5 8.63 12.05 -15.18
C SER A 5 7.85 10.78 -15.53
N PHE A 6 6.53 10.92 -15.64
CA PHE A 6 5.62 9.92 -16.18
C PHE A 6 6.00 9.59 -17.64
N ALA A 7 6.89 8.63 -17.84
CA ALA A 7 7.10 7.97 -19.12
C ALA A 7 6.09 6.80 -19.30
N LEU A 8 4.83 7.02 -18.93
CA LEU A 8 3.76 6.00 -18.96
C LEU A 8 2.91 6.06 -20.23
N PHE A 9 3.21 6.96 -21.17
CA PHE A 9 2.32 7.27 -22.30
C PHE A 9 2.72 6.68 -23.66
N GLY A 10 3.77 5.86 -23.74
CA GLY A 10 4.46 5.59 -25.00
C GLY A 10 4.34 4.21 -25.62
N LEU A 11 3.51 3.27 -25.15
CA LEU A 11 3.53 1.90 -25.71
C LEU A 11 2.25 1.07 -25.47
N PHE A 12 1.06 1.63 -25.76
CA PHE A 12 -0.21 0.89 -25.68
C PHE A 12 -0.89 0.65 -27.04
N THR A 13 -0.13 0.64 -28.13
CA THR A 13 -0.64 0.20 -29.43
C THR A 13 0.15 -1.01 -29.92
N VAL A 14 -0.59 -2.11 -30.05
CA VAL A 14 -0.21 -3.42 -30.62
C VAL A 14 0.53 -4.33 -29.64
N LEU A 15 -0.23 -5.20 -28.96
CA LEU A 15 0.04 -6.64 -28.77
C LEU A 15 -1.13 -7.23 -27.96
N TYR A 16 -2.27 -7.35 -28.63
CA TYR A 16 -3.31 -8.29 -28.21
C TYR A 16 -2.77 -9.70 -28.50
N ILE A 17 -3.09 -10.65 -27.60
CA ILE A 17 -2.86 -12.10 -27.68
C ILE A 17 -1.64 -12.59 -26.85
N ASN A 18 -1.97 -13.20 -25.70
CA ASN A 18 -1.14 -14.02 -24.79
C ASN A 18 -0.10 -13.32 -23.90
N GLY A 19 -0.56 -12.75 -22.77
CA GLY A 19 0.13 -12.90 -21.46
C GLY A 19 1.63 -12.68 -21.39
N LEU A 20 2.21 -11.75 -22.15
CA LEU A 20 3.65 -11.54 -22.17
C LEU A 20 4.07 -10.78 -20.90
N PRO A 21 5.10 -11.26 -20.16
CA PRO A 21 5.69 -10.45 -19.11
C PRO A 21 6.30 -9.20 -19.75
N PHE A 22 6.02 -8.05 -19.17
CA PHE A 22 6.68 -6.81 -19.50
C PHE A 22 7.32 -6.26 -18.23
N ASN A 23 8.53 -5.75 -18.40
CA ASN A 23 9.28 -5.14 -17.32
C ASN A 23 9.03 -3.64 -17.37
N VAL A 24 8.43 -3.11 -16.31
CA VAL A 24 8.54 -1.68 -16.02
C VAL A 24 9.87 -1.52 -15.31
N LYS A 25 10.84 -0.87 -15.97
CA LYS A 25 12.11 -0.54 -15.35
C LYS A 25 11.91 0.62 -14.37
N SER A 26 12.30 0.39 -13.13
CA SER A 26 12.45 1.46 -12.16
C SER A 26 13.70 2.31 -12.47
N ASN A 27 13.92 3.39 -11.70
CA ASN A 27 15.09 4.25 -11.92
C ASN A 27 16.39 3.61 -11.38
N ASP A 28 16.32 2.67 -10.43
CA ASP A 28 17.48 1.91 -9.94
C ASP A 28 17.83 0.67 -10.80
N GLY A 29 16.98 0.35 -11.78
CA GLY A 29 17.16 -0.77 -12.69
C GLY A 29 16.54 -2.09 -12.22
N SER A 30 15.78 -2.09 -11.13
CA SER A 30 14.90 -3.20 -10.75
C SER A 30 13.71 -3.32 -11.72
N ASP A 31 13.42 -4.56 -12.12
CA ASP A 31 12.33 -4.88 -13.04
C ASP A 31 11.04 -5.12 -12.24
N CYS A 32 10.05 -4.23 -12.34
CA CYS A 32 8.68 -4.58 -11.92
C CYS A 32 8.12 -5.56 -12.97
N ASN A 33 8.08 -6.84 -12.64
CA ASN A 33 7.54 -7.88 -13.51
C ASN A 33 6.01 -7.84 -13.48
N TYR A 34 5.36 -7.32 -14.52
CA TYR A 34 3.91 -7.41 -14.68
C TYR A 34 3.55 -8.18 -15.94
N ILE A 35 2.36 -8.79 -15.94
CA ILE A 35 1.85 -9.53 -17.10
C ILE A 35 0.93 -8.61 -17.90
N LEU A 36 1.25 -8.39 -19.19
CA LEU A 36 0.31 -7.79 -20.13
C LEU A 36 -0.86 -8.75 -20.29
N SER A 37 -2.02 -8.40 -19.75
CA SER A 37 -3.24 -9.19 -19.90
C SER A 37 -4.44 -8.26 -20.05
N ALA A 38 -5.55 -8.82 -20.54
CA ALA A 38 -6.81 -8.08 -20.64
C ALA A 38 -7.34 -7.65 -19.27
N ASP A 39 -6.93 -8.33 -18.19
CA ASP A 39 -7.25 -7.99 -16.81
C ASP A 39 -5.98 -8.11 -15.94
N PRO A 40 -5.11 -7.07 -15.92
CA PRO A 40 -3.85 -7.11 -15.20
C PRO A 40 -4.03 -7.27 -13.70
N CYS A 41 -5.13 -6.77 -13.13
CA CYS A 41 -5.45 -6.97 -11.73
C CYS A 41 -5.70 -8.45 -11.42
N GLN A 42 -6.52 -9.12 -12.24
CA GLN A 42 -6.78 -10.55 -12.08
C GLN A 42 -5.52 -11.40 -12.28
N ALA A 43 -4.65 -11.02 -13.23
CA ALA A 43 -3.39 -11.70 -13.46
C ALA A 43 -2.45 -11.58 -12.27
N TRP A 44 -2.31 -10.38 -11.70
CA TRP A 44 -1.54 -10.13 -10.49
C TRP A 44 -2.12 -10.89 -9.28
N TYR A 45 -3.44 -10.84 -9.08
CA TYR A 45 -4.11 -11.48 -7.94
C TYR A 45 -3.89 -13.00 -7.92
N LYS A 46 -3.89 -13.66 -9.08
CA LYS A 46 -3.63 -15.10 -9.19
C LYS A 46 -2.21 -15.51 -8.79
N GLN A 47 -1.27 -14.57 -8.77
CA GLN A 47 0.12 -14.82 -8.34
C GLN A 47 0.31 -14.59 -6.85
N GLN A 48 -0.68 -14.01 -6.17
CA GLN A 48 -0.57 -13.71 -4.75
C GLN A 48 -0.72 -14.99 -3.93
N GLY A 49 0.17 -15.14 -2.94
CA GLY A 49 0.08 -16.20 -1.94
C GLY A 49 -1.02 -15.94 -0.91
N ASN A 50 -1.02 -16.73 0.16
CA ASN A 50 -1.93 -16.50 1.28
C ASN A 50 -1.56 -15.19 2.01
N PRO A 51 -2.46 -14.17 2.06
CA PRO A 51 -2.18 -12.91 2.74
C PRO A 51 -1.93 -13.06 4.25
N ALA A 52 -2.38 -14.15 4.86
CA ALA A 52 -2.11 -14.45 6.26
C ALA A 52 -0.61 -14.57 6.57
N THR A 53 0.21 -14.99 5.59
CA THR A 53 1.66 -15.03 5.73
C THR A 53 2.22 -13.63 5.94
N LEU A 54 1.83 -12.67 5.08
CA LEU A 54 2.25 -11.28 5.21
C LEU A 54 1.79 -10.70 6.55
N LEU A 55 0.51 -10.88 6.90
CA LEU A 55 -0.04 -10.38 8.16
C LEU A 55 0.69 -10.92 9.40
N SER A 56 1.12 -12.19 9.37
CA SER A 56 1.88 -12.79 10.49
C SER A 56 3.25 -12.14 10.73
N GLU A 57 3.79 -11.47 9.70
CA GLU A 57 5.05 -10.75 9.72
C GLU A 57 4.85 -9.24 9.97
N THR A 58 3.61 -8.77 10.14
CA THR A 58 3.29 -7.39 10.51
C THR A 58 3.01 -7.23 11.99
N ALA A 59 3.13 -6.00 12.49
CA ALA A 59 2.69 -5.64 13.84
C ALA A 59 1.18 -5.39 13.87
N THR A 60 0.56 -5.60 15.04
CA THR A 60 -0.84 -5.21 15.25
C THR A 60 -0.93 -3.78 15.78
N PRO A 61 -1.59 -2.85 15.06
CA PRO A 61 -1.77 -1.47 15.52
C PRO A 61 -2.85 -1.36 16.61
N PRO A 62 -2.87 -0.24 17.37
CA PRO A 62 -3.99 0.11 18.24
C PRO A 62 -5.31 0.27 17.47
N CYS A 63 -6.45 -0.09 18.08
CA CYS A 63 -7.76 0.23 17.49
C CYS A 63 -8.13 1.70 17.64
N GLN A 64 -7.51 2.38 18.59
CA GLN A 64 -7.76 3.77 18.91
C GLN A 64 -6.43 4.45 19.24
N ILE A 65 -6.17 5.59 18.62
CA ILE A 65 -5.04 6.48 18.93
C ILE A 65 -5.57 7.82 19.45
N PRO A 66 -4.79 8.58 20.24
CA PRO A 66 -5.24 9.86 20.75
C PRO A 66 -5.25 10.94 19.68
N THR A 67 -6.02 11.99 19.97
CA THR A 67 -6.00 13.26 19.25
C THR A 67 -5.41 14.33 20.18
N PRO A 68 -4.37 15.09 19.76
CA PRO A 68 -3.74 15.10 18.44
C PRO A 68 -2.96 13.82 18.13
N PHE A 69 -2.84 13.51 16.84
CA PHE A 69 -2.13 12.32 16.36
C PHE A 69 -0.64 12.43 16.70
N PRO A 70 -0.02 11.42 17.32
CA PRO A 70 1.42 11.41 17.57
C PRO A 70 2.20 11.21 16.26
N SER A 71 3.45 11.67 16.18
CA SER A 71 4.31 11.42 15.01
C SER A 71 4.74 9.95 14.90
N SER A 72 4.79 9.24 16.03
CA SER A 72 5.08 7.81 16.12
C SER A 72 4.53 7.24 17.42
N PHE A 73 4.40 5.92 17.48
CA PHE A 73 4.07 5.18 18.70
C PHE A 73 4.64 3.77 18.62
N SER A 74 4.65 3.04 19.74
CA SER A 74 5.06 1.63 19.79
C SER A 74 3.86 0.73 20.06
N ALA A 75 3.70 -0.33 19.27
CA ALA A 75 2.70 -1.37 19.46
C ALA A 75 3.25 -2.71 18.94
N ASP A 76 2.94 -3.81 19.65
CA ASP A 76 3.51 -5.14 19.35
C ASP A 76 5.05 -5.15 19.29
N ASN A 77 5.70 -4.39 20.17
CA ASN A 77 7.17 -4.18 20.20
C ASN A 77 7.76 -3.63 18.89
N VAL A 78 6.94 -3.00 18.05
CA VAL A 78 7.35 -2.37 16.79
C VAL A 78 7.01 -0.89 16.83
N ASN A 79 7.88 -0.07 16.23
CA ASN A 79 7.62 1.34 16.04
C ASN A 79 6.73 1.55 14.82
N TRP A 80 5.67 2.30 15.03
CA TRP A 80 4.78 2.82 14.00
C TRP A 80 5.12 4.28 13.79
N THR A 81 5.47 4.65 12.55
CA THR A 81 5.81 6.03 12.18
C THR A 81 4.78 6.57 11.22
N THR A 82 4.52 7.87 11.28
CA THR A 82 3.57 8.52 10.38
C THR A 82 3.94 8.25 8.92
N ASP A 83 2.95 7.93 8.10
CA ASP A 83 3.11 7.84 6.65
C ASP A 83 3.16 9.25 6.08
N GLU A 84 4.29 9.65 5.51
CA GLU A 84 4.47 11.00 4.96
C GLU A 84 3.48 11.34 3.85
N THR A 85 2.95 10.34 3.14
CA THR A 85 1.94 10.56 2.08
C THR A 85 0.53 10.74 2.63
N CYS A 86 0.31 10.42 3.90
CA CYS A 86 -0.96 10.56 4.62
C CYS A 86 -0.68 11.05 6.06
N ASN A 87 0.01 12.18 6.14
CA ASN A 87 0.50 12.77 7.39
C ASN A 87 -0.55 13.76 7.95
N PRO A 88 -1.22 13.46 9.09
CA PRO A 88 -2.27 14.30 9.66
C PRO A 88 -1.75 15.61 10.30
N GLN A 89 -0.44 15.73 10.50
CA GLN A 89 0.21 16.95 10.99
C GLN A 89 0.58 17.90 9.84
N GLN A 90 0.59 17.42 8.60
CA GLN A 90 0.72 18.26 7.42
C GLN A 90 -0.67 18.74 6.96
N VAL A 91 -0.75 19.89 6.30
CA VAL A 91 -2.00 20.39 5.67
C VAL A 91 -2.25 19.62 4.37
N ILE A 92 -2.33 18.30 4.49
CA ILE A 92 -2.66 17.40 3.40
C ILE A 92 -4.15 17.12 3.51
N GLU A 93 -4.93 17.71 2.61
CA GLU A 93 -6.38 17.51 2.60
C GLU A 93 -6.79 16.08 2.20
N LYS A 94 -5.87 15.26 1.66
CA LYS A 94 -6.17 13.94 1.09
C LYS A 94 -5.02 12.95 1.23
N CYS A 95 -5.34 11.74 1.69
CA CYS A 95 -4.47 10.57 1.60
C CYS A 95 -4.67 9.90 0.23
N PRO A 96 -3.71 9.98 -0.71
CA PRO A 96 -3.94 9.63 -2.13
C PRO A 96 -4.44 8.20 -2.33
N PHE A 97 -3.83 7.25 -1.63
CA PHE A 97 -4.13 5.82 -1.74
C PHE A 97 -5.13 5.32 -0.68
N HIS A 98 -5.54 6.18 0.26
CA HIS A 98 -6.44 5.83 1.38
C HIS A 98 -7.54 6.88 1.53
N GLN A 99 -8.36 7.02 0.49
CA GLN A 99 -9.44 8.01 0.48
C GLN A 99 -10.45 7.76 1.61
N GLY A 100 -10.53 8.68 2.56
CA GLY A 100 -11.35 8.57 3.77
C GLY A 100 -10.53 8.50 5.07
N ALA A 101 -9.24 8.21 4.97
CA ALA A 101 -8.31 8.33 6.10
C ALA A 101 -8.00 9.79 6.41
N TYR A 102 -7.79 10.08 7.70
CA TYR A 102 -7.23 11.35 8.15
C TYR A 102 -5.71 11.28 8.30
N GLY A 103 -5.19 10.12 8.73
CA GLY A 103 -3.77 9.88 8.84
C GLY A 103 -3.47 8.38 8.87
N CYS A 104 -2.30 8.00 8.37
CA CYS A 104 -1.81 6.62 8.39
C CYS A 104 -0.44 6.50 9.04
N TYR A 105 -0.12 5.31 9.51
CA TYR A 105 1.16 4.93 10.08
C TYR A 105 1.68 3.67 9.40
N ARG A 106 2.99 3.57 9.25
CA ARG A 106 3.70 2.40 8.73
C ARG A 106 4.53 1.74 9.82
N SER A 107 4.71 0.44 9.72
CA SER A 107 5.54 -0.35 10.62
C SER A 107 6.33 -1.42 9.88
N CYS A 108 7.51 -1.73 10.40
CA CYS A 108 8.38 -2.78 9.89
C CYS A 108 8.90 -3.65 11.05
N LYS A 109 8.78 -4.97 10.94
CA LYS A 109 9.43 -5.92 11.88
C LYS A 109 10.89 -6.20 11.53
N SER A 110 11.23 -6.08 10.25
CA SER A 110 12.57 -6.27 9.68
C SER A 110 12.95 -5.09 8.81
N SER A 111 14.22 -5.01 8.41
CA SER A 111 14.69 -3.95 7.51
C SER A 111 14.17 -4.07 6.08
N THR A 112 13.59 -5.21 5.69
CA THR A 112 13.05 -5.53 4.36
C THR A 112 11.89 -6.49 4.48
N GLY A 113 11.01 -6.55 3.47
CA GLY A 113 9.88 -7.48 3.43
C GLY A 113 8.59 -6.87 3.95
N PRO A 114 7.66 -7.70 4.49
CA PRO A 114 6.32 -7.23 4.81
C PRO A 114 6.27 -6.18 5.93
N GLY A 115 5.31 -5.27 5.83
CA GLY A 115 5.05 -4.26 6.85
C GLY A 115 3.58 -3.87 6.91
N GLY A 116 3.18 -3.28 8.03
CA GLY A 116 1.79 -2.90 8.27
C GLY A 116 1.57 -1.43 8.01
N GLN A 117 0.52 -1.08 7.26
CA GLN A 117 0.02 0.29 7.16
C GLN A 117 -1.36 0.40 7.83
N ALA A 118 -1.44 1.20 8.88
CA ALA A 118 -2.64 1.39 9.69
C ALA A 118 -3.17 2.82 9.53
N CYS A 119 -4.41 2.94 9.10
CA CYS A 119 -5.05 4.23 8.84
C CYS A 119 -6.19 4.50 9.83
N TYR A 120 -6.42 5.77 10.13
CA TYR A 120 -7.35 6.20 11.16
C TYR A 120 -8.23 7.36 10.67
N TYR A 121 -9.48 7.38 11.15
CA TYR A 121 -10.35 8.54 11.02
C TYR A 121 -9.83 9.68 11.90
N LYS A 122 -10.33 10.90 11.68
CA LYS A 122 -9.90 12.10 12.44
C LYS A 122 -10.07 11.97 13.95
N ASN A 123 -11.01 11.16 14.41
CA ASN A 123 -11.24 10.86 15.82
C ASN A 123 -10.27 9.81 16.40
N GLY A 124 -9.30 9.34 15.61
CA GLY A 124 -8.30 8.33 16.02
C GLY A 124 -8.80 6.89 15.97
N THR A 125 -9.99 6.61 15.44
CA THR A 125 -10.50 5.23 15.29
C THR A 125 -9.88 4.55 14.07
N PHE A 126 -9.38 3.33 14.26
CA PHE A 126 -8.80 2.49 13.21
C PHE A 126 -9.80 2.19 12.09
N ILE A 127 -9.36 2.29 10.84
CA ILE A 127 -10.15 1.99 9.65
C ILE A 127 -9.78 0.61 9.14
N GLY A 128 -10.67 -0.38 9.34
CA GLY A 128 -10.54 -1.72 8.77
C GLY A 128 -11.33 -1.87 7.47
N TYR A 129 -10.88 -2.74 6.57
CA TYR A 129 -11.66 -3.15 5.40
C TYR A 129 -13.06 -3.71 5.84
N PRO A 130 -14.16 -3.39 5.12
CA PRO A 130 -14.25 -2.73 3.81
C PRO A 130 -14.41 -1.20 3.85
N GLN A 131 -14.08 -0.53 4.96
CA GLN A 131 -14.31 0.90 5.06
C GLN A 131 -13.36 1.70 4.14
N PRO A 132 -13.85 2.78 3.49
CA PRO A 132 -12.99 3.68 2.73
C PRO A 132 -11.88 4.26 3.59
N GLY A 133 -10.65 4.25 3.06
CA GLY A 133 -9.47 4.75 3.74
C GLY A 133 -8.77 3.75 4.64
N ALA A 134 -9.19 2.47 4.61
CA ALA A 134 -8.43 1.42 5.27
C ALA A 134 -7.01 1.34 4.71
N GLY A 135 -6.04 1.04 5.58
CA GLY A 135 -4.67 0.73 5.16
C GLY A 135 -4.55 -0.67 4.56
N SER A 136 -3.33 -1.09 4.26
CA SER A 136 -3.02 -2.42 3.75
C SER A 136 -1.79 -3.00 4.45
N VAL A 137 -1.65 -4.32 4.41
CA VAL A 137 -0.33 -4.94 4.53
C VAL A 137 0.46 -4.66 3.26
N ASP A 138 1.71 -4.27 3.39
CA ASP A 138 2.66 -4.16 2.29
C ASP A 138 3.44 -5.47 2.19
N ALA A 139 3.67 -5.96 0.97
CA ALA A 139 4.60 -7.06 0.75
C ALA A 139 6.07 -6.60 0.83
N GLU A 140 6.33 -5.36 0.42
CA GLU A 140 7.62 -4.68 0.56
C GLU A 140 7.38 -3.32 1.22
N ALA A 141 7.65 -3.22 2.51
CA ALA A 141 7.48 -1.99 3.27
C ALA A 141 8.67 -1.04 3.14
N ILE A 142 8.38 0.26 3.26
CA ILE A 142 9.40 1.32 3.31
C ILE A 142 9.84 1.51 4.77
N CYS A 143 11.00 0.97 5.12
CA CYS A 143 11.54 0.94 6.48
C CYS A 143 12.72 1.90 6.69
N ASP A 144 13.49 2.21 5.64
CA ASP A 144 14.69 3.07 5.72
C ASP A 144 14.67 4.28 4.78
N ASN A 145 13.56 4.50 4.05
CA ASN A 145 13.41 5.55 3.03
C ASN A 145 14.51 5.54 1.94
N SER A 146 15.11 4.38 1.68
CA SER A 146 16.02 4.21 0.55
C SER A 146 15.26 4.11 -0.77
N ALA A 147 15.84 4.66 -1.84
CA ALA A 147 15.24 4.60 -3.18
C ALA A 147 14.94 3.15 -3.62
N THR A 148 15.79 2.20 -3.27
CA THR A 148 15.58 0.79 -3.59
C THR A 148 14.37 0.18 -2.86
N GLN A 149 14.08 0.61 -1.62
CA GLN A 149 12.85 0.18 -0.94
C GLN A 149 11.62 0.84 -1.51
N ASP A 150 11.69 2.14 -1.82
CA ASP A 150 10.58 2.85 -2.49
C ASP A 150 10.19 2.17 -3.80
N GLU A 151 11.18 1.72 -4.58
CA GLU A 151 10.95 1.04 -5.85
C GLU A 151 10.39 -0.38 -5.68
N LYS A 152 10.88 -1.15 -4.70
CA LYS A 152 10.31 -2.45 -4.35
C LYS A 152 8.85 -2.33 -3.88
N HIS A 153 8.56 -1.39 -2.99
CA HIS A 153 7.22 -1.08 -2.52
C HIS A 153 6.32 -0.64 -3.68
N PHE A 154 6.84 0.20 -4.58
CA PHE A 154 6.10 0.61 -5.76
C PHE A 154 5.73 -0.58 -6.65
N CYS A 155 6.70 -1.46 -6.96
CA CYS A 155 6.45 -2.64 -7.79
C CYS A 155 5.50 -3.64 -7.13
N ALA A 156 5.69 -3.92 -5.84
CA ALA A 156 4.99 -5.00 -5.13
C ALA A 156 3.57 -4.62 -4.70
N ASP A 157 3.34 -3.34 -4.35
CA ASP A 157 2.14 -2.90 -3.67
C ASP A 157 1.42 -1.75 -4.40
N VAL A 158 2.12 -0.65 -4.72
CA VAL A 158 1.49 0.57 -5.28
C VAL A 158 0.99 0.38 -6.71
N LEU A 159 1.81 -0.20 -7.59
CA LEU A 159 1.43 -0.38 -9.00
C LEU A 159 0.21 -1.30 -9.14
N SER A 160 0.11 -2.33 -8.29
CA SER A 160 -1.06 -3.21 -8.25
C SER A 160 -2.31 -2.50 -7.74
N TYR A 161 -2.18 -1.65 -6.72
CA TYR A 161 -3.28 -0.79 -6.28
C TYR A 161 -3.76 0.10 -7.43
N ILE A 162 -2.85 0.78 -8.13
CA ILE A 162 -3.19 1.62 -9.29
C ILE A 162 -3.93 0.81 -10.35
N LEU A 163 -3.40 -0.35 -10.76
CA LEU A 163 -4.02 -1.19 -11.79
C LEU A 163 -5.39 -1.76 -11.37
N CYS A 164 -5.58 -2.07 -10.09
CA CYS A 164 -6.82 -2.67 -9.58
C CYS A 164 -7.89 -1.65 -9.19
N CYS A 165 -7.50 -0.47 -8.67
CA CYS A 165 -8.39 0.48 -8.00
C CYS A 165 -8.44 1.86 -8.67
N GLU A 166 -7.44 2.30 -9.43
CA GLU A 166 -7.40 3.67 -9.97
C GLU A 166 -7.37 3.76 -11.50
N PHE A 167 -6.73 2.82 -12.18
CA PHE A 167 -6.46 2.94 -13.61
C PHE A 167 -7.74 2.83 -14.45
N PRO A 168 -8.05 3.85 -15.27
CA PRO A 168 -9.22 3.82 -16.14
C PRO A 168 -9.17 2.62 -17.11
N GLY A 169 -10.22 1.81 -17.12
CA GLY A 169 -10.33 0.62 -17.97
C GLY A 169 -10.08 -0.71 -17.24
N THR A 170 -9.41 -0.70 -16.09
CA THR A 170 -9.20 -1.89 -15.25
C THR A 170 -9.75 -1.74 -13.84
N SER A 171 -9.86 -0.51 -13.33
CA SER A 171 -10.48 -0.24 -12.04
C SER A 171 -11.97 -0.62 -12.04
N SER A 172 -12.35 -1.45 -11.07
CA SER A 172 -13.74 -1.79 -10.74
C SER A 172 -13.82 -2.17 -9.26
N PRO A 173 -15.02 -2.13 -8.63
CA PRO A 173 -15.19 -2.61 -7.26
C PRO A 173 -14.67 -4.04 -7.06
N ASP A 174 -14.89 -4.94 -8.02
CA ASP A 174 -14.43 -6.33 -7.94
C ASP A 174 -12.90 -6.44 -8.00
N ASN A 175 -12.24 -5.66 -8.87
CA ASN A 175 -10.79 -5.64 -8.95
C ASN A 175 -10.15 -5.00 -7.72
N CYS A 176 -10.73 -3.93 -7.20
CA CYS A 176 -10.25 -3.34 -5.96
C CYS A 176 -10.48 -4.28 -4.76
N ASN A 177 -11.56 -5.06 -4.75
CA ASN A 177 -11.77 -6.12 -3.76
C ASN A 177 -10.69 -7.21 -3.85
N LYS A 178 -10.25 -7.62 -5.05
CA LYS A 178 -9.13 -8.55 -5.21
C LYS A 178 -7.84 -7.99 -4.62
N TYR A 179 -7.55 -6.71 -4.85
CA TYR A 179 -6.42 -6.04 -4.21
C TYR A 179 -6.52 -6.12 -2.68
N ASN A 180 -7.64 -5.69 -2.10
CA ASN A 180 -7.85 -5.71 -0.66
C ASN A 180 -7.84 -7.12 -0.06
N GLN A 181 -8.21 -8.15 -0.81
CA GLN A 181 -8.08 -9.54 -0.39
C GLN A 181 -6.62 -10.01 -0.35
N ALA A 182 -5.79 -9.59 -1.31
CA ALA A 182 -4.38 -9.93 -1.35
C ALA A 182 -3.49 -9.04 -0.46
N ARG A 183 -3.98 -7.85 -0.10
CA ARG A 183 -3.31 -6.85 0.76
C ARG A 183 -4.27 -6.34 1.84
N PRO A 184 -4.78 -7.22 2.72
CA PRO A 184 -5.75 -6.82 3.74
C PRO A 184 -5.12 -5.89 4.78
N THR A 185 -5.94 -5.01 5.37
CA THR A 185 -5.54 -4.12 6.48
C THR A 185 -5.12 -4.87 7.75
N GLY A 186 -5.57 -6.12 7.90
CA GLY A 186 -5.39 -6.89 9.14
C GLY A 186 -6.39 -6.48 10.23
N THR A 187 -5.97 -6.64 11.48
CA THR A 187 -6.78 -6.35 12.67
C THR A 187 -6.08 -5.33 13.56
N CYS A 188 -6.81 -4.74 14.49
CA CYS A 188 -6.27 -3.84 15.50
C CYS A 188 -6.48 -4.41 16.92
N GLN A 189 -5.76 -3.88 17.90
CA GLN A 189 -5.97 -4.23 19.31
C GLN A 189 -5.79 -3.06 20.27
N GLY A 190 -6.76 -2.87 21.16
CA GLY A 190 -6.63 -1.96 22.32
C GLY A 190 -6.65 -0.48 21.96
N THR A 191 -6.25 0.34 22.94
CA THR A 191 -6.20 1.79 22.82
C THR A 191 -4.81 2.27 23.20
N LEU A 192 -4.21 3.09 22.35
CA LEU A 192 -2.95 3.73 22.64
C LEU A 192 -3.15 4.75 23.76
N THR A 193 -2.50 4.48 24.89
CA THR A 193 -2.40 5.42 26.01
C THR A 193 -0.97 5.97 25.98
N ILE A 194 -0.84 7.28 25.78
CA ILE A 194 0.45 7.98 25.72
C ILE A 194 0.64 8.78 27.01
#